data_AF-A0A397BCX5-F1
#
_entry.id   AF-A0A397BCX5-F1
#
_cell.length_a   1.000
_cell.length_b   1.000
_cell.length_c   1.000
_cell.angle_alpha   90.00
_cell.angle_beta   90.00
_cell.angle_gamma   90.00
#
_symmetry.space_group_name_H-M   'P 1'
#
loop_
_entity.id
_entity.type
_entity.pdbx_description
1 polymer ?
#
loop_
_entity_poly.entity_id
_entity_poly.type
_entity_poly.pdbx_seq_one_letter_code
_entity_poly.pdbx_strand_id
1 'polypeptide(L)'
;MVASPTTNVADDKRRFECLRKRRYRAAKRSELKMLEEEVGNLMARLRFMQAKYYSTTSAPPQSTTRLRHRLLHHPPHPVVASVHERLVYYTHYNYRLGTTSLTISGRFQHGSRVVVAHMLVAHDECLPLAPGDLRPYGFGWTVYEPVSHGITLVRYSMLQCTPLTSQGTVMTLNEIGRLFGLPSRGAESADTYVDAIAAAAEENLVRTHMPAIRGFCLDLEKSDVDENSGD
;
A
#
# COMPACT_ATOMS: atom_id res chain seq x y z
N MET A 1 7.84 14.97 70.08
CA MET A 1 6.75 15.04 69.07
C MET A 1 7.40 15.08 67.70
N VAL A 2 7.41 13.95 67.00
CA VAL A 2 8.02 13.83 65.68
C VAL A 2 6.97 14.22 64.64
N ALA A 3 7.22 15.28 63.88
CA ALA A 3 6.34 15.74 62.82
C ALA A 3 6.29 14.70 61.69
N SER A 4 5.09 14.24 61.36
CA SER A 4 4.83 13.34 60.23
C SER A 4 5.15 14.04 58.89
N PRO A 5 5.83 13.38 57.93
CA PRO A 5 6.12 13.99 56.65
C PRO A 5 4.86 13.96 55.78
N THR A 6 4.32 15.13 55.47
CA THR A 6 3.31 15.32 54.44
C THR A 6 3.96 15.07 53.07
N THR A 7 3.84 13.83 52.58
CA THR A 7 4.21 13.49 51.20
C THR A 7 3.35 14.28 50.23
N ASN A 8 3.98 15.22 49.53
CA ASN A 8 3.34 16.16 48.63
C ASN A 8 2.81 15.42 47.38
N VAL A 9 1.49 15.25 47.29
CA VAL A 9 0.77 14.55 46.20
C VAL A 9 1.20 15.03 44.80
N ALA A 10 1.64 16.28 44.68
CA ALA A 10 2.17 16.84 43.43
C ALA A 10 3.51 16.22 43.01
N ASP A 11 4.38 15.90 43.97
CA ASP A 11 5.68 15.26 43.71
C ASP A 11 5.51 13.79 43.30
N ASP A 12 4.54 13.09 43.89
CA ASP A 12 4.20 11.71 43.50
C ASP A 12 3.63 11.63 42.09
N LYS A 13 2.76 12.58 41.71
CA LYS A 13 2.23 12.67 40.34
C LYS A 13 3.35 12.94 39.33
N ARG A 14 4.28 13.85 39.65
CA ARG A 14 5.44 14.16 38.80
C ARG A 14 6.37 12.94 38.66
N ARG A 15 6.60 12.20 39.75
CA ARG A 15 7.41 10.97 39.75
C ARG A 15 6.77 9.89 38.88
N PHE A 16 5.45 9.70 38.99
CA PHE A 16 4.69 8.74 38.19
C PHE A 16 4.76 9.06 36.68
N GLU A 17 4.53 10.31 36.29
CA GLU A 17 4.63 10.73 34.89
C GLU A 17 6.05 10.58 34.33
N CYS A 18 7.09 10.86 35.13
CA CYS A 18 8.47 10.62 34.76
C CYS A 18 8.75 9.12 34.52
N LEU A 19 8.28 8.24 35.41
CA LEU A 19 8.40 6.78 35.26
C LEU A 19 7.66 6.28 34.02
N ARG A 20 6.44 6.76 33.78
CA ARG A 20 5.62 6.42 32.61
C ARG A 20 6.33 6.79 31.31
N LYS A 21 6.82 8.04 31.21
CA LYS A 21 7.57 8.52 30.03
C LYS A 21 8.87 7.75 29.81
N ARG A 22 9.59 7.37 30.87
CA ARG A 22 10.80 6.55 30.77
C ARG A 22 10.50 5.16 30.21
N ARG A 23 9.45 4.49 30.72
CA ARG A 23 8.99 3.19 30.21
C ARG A 23 8.55 3.27 28.75
N TYR A 24 7.76 4.28 28.40
CA TYR A 24 7.33 4.52 27.02
C TYR A 24 8.51 4.71 26.06
N ARG A 25 9.48 5.57 26.43
CA ARG A 25 10.67 5.79 25.62
C ARG A 25 11.55 4.54 25.50
N ALA A 26 11.64 3.73 26.56
CA ALA A 26 12.37 2.46 26.52
C ALA A 26 11.71 1.46 25.56
N ALA A 27 10.38 1.31 25.64
CA ALA A 27 9.62 0.46 24.73
C ALA A 27 9.78 0.90 23.28
N LYS A 28 9.65 2.21 23.00
CA LYS A 28 9.81 2.75 21.65
C LYS A 28 11.23 2.60 21.09
N ARG A 29 12.27 2.68 21.93
CA ARG A 29 13.65 2.37 21.50
C ARG A 29 13.82 0.89 21.17
N SER A 30 13.19 0.00 21.94
CA SER A 30 13.23 -1.44 21.66
C SER A 30 12.51 -1.77 20.35
N GLU A 31 11.33 -1.17 20.12
CA GLU A 31 10.55 -1.31 18.90
C GLU A 31 11.31 -0.78 17.68
N LEU A 32 11.92 0.41 17.78
CA LEU A 32 12.76 0.96 16.72
C LEU A 32 13.92 0.03 16.38
N LYS A 33 14.61 -0.50 17.39
CA LYS A 33 15.72 -1.43 17.19
C LYS A 33 15.28 -2.71 16.46
N MET A 34 14.13 -3.28 16.82
CA MET A 34 13.60 -4.46 16.12
C MET A 34 13.26 -4.15 14.67
N LEU A 35 12.66 -2.98 14.40
CA LEU A 35 12.34 -2.56 13.04
C LEU A 35 13.61 -2.30 12.20
N GLU A 36 14.65 -1.70 12.79
CA GLU A 36 15.94 -1.50 12.14
C GLU A 36 16.62 -2.84 11.80
N GLU A 37 16.58 -3.81 12.72
CA GLU A 37 17.08 -5.17 12.50
C GLU A 37 16.30 -5.89 11.40
N GLU A 38 14.97 -5.75 11.37
CA GLU A 38 14.10 -6.34 10.34
C GLU A 38 14.39 -5.73 8.96
N VAL A 39 14.50 -4.41 8.87
CA VAL A 39 14.89 -3.72 7.63
C VAL A 39 16.26 -4.21 7.16
N GLY A 40 17.23 -4.34 8.07
CA GLY A 40 18.55 -4.87 7.76
C GLY A 40 18.50 -6.29 7.20
N ASN A 41 17.70 -7.17 7.81
CA ASN A 41 17.53 -8.54 7.37
C ASN A 41 16.86 -8.62 5.98
N LEU A 42 15.79 -7.85 5.77
CA LEU A 42 15.09 -7.77 4.50
C LEU A 42 16.00 -7.26 3.38
N MET A 43 16.80 -6.22 3.65
CA MET A 43 17.79 -5.71 2.69
C MET A 43 18.87 -6.74 2.36
N ALA A 44 19.41 -7.45 3.35
CA ALA A 44 20.41 -8.49 3.14
C ALA A 44 19.83 -9.64 2.29
N ARG A 45 18.58 -10.02 2.55
CA ARG A 45 17.88 -11.09 1.82
C ARG A 45 17.57 -10.67 0.38
N LEU A 46 17.19 -9.42 0.16
CA LEU A 46 17.00 -8.85 -1.17
C LEU A 46 18.30 -8.85 -1.97
N ARG A 47 19.42 -8.43 -1.37
CA ARG A 47 20.75 -8.49 -2.00
C ARG A 47 21.17 -9.92 -2.33
N PHE A 48 20.94 -10.86 -1.42
CA PHE A 48 21.24 -12.27 -1.66
C PHE A 48 20.44 -12.82 -2.85
N MET A 49 19.14 -12.51 -2.92
CA MET A 49 18.31 -12.92 -4.04
C MET A 49 18.76 -12.28 -5.34
N GLN A 50 19.02 -10.96 -5.36
CA GLN A 50 19.58 -10.28 -6.54
C GLN A 50 20.86 -10.98 -7.01
N ALA A 51 21.83 -11.22 -6.12
CA ALA A 51 23.06 -11.92 -6.46
C ALA A 51 22.81 -13.33 -7.05
N LYS A 52 21.85 -14.07 -6.51
CA LYS A 52 21.46 -15.40 -7.05
C LYS A 52 20.82 -15.30 -8.43
N TYR A 53 19.95 -14.31 -8.66
CA TYR A 53 19.33 -14.07 -9.96
C TYR A 53 20.35 -13.63 -11.01
N TYR A 54 21.32 -12.77 -10.67
CA TYR A 54 22.37 -12.33 -11.58
C TYR A 54 23.47 -13.37 -11.83
N SER A 55 23.65 -14.34 -10.94
CA SER A 55 24.64 -15.42 -11.12
C SER A 55 24.14 -16.56 -12.01
N THR A 56 22.83 -16.69 -12.25
CA THR A 56 22.25 -17.89 -12.88
C THR A 56 21.71 -17.67 -14.30
N THR A 57 21.72 -16.46 -14.83
CA THR A 57 20.99 -16.21 -16.08
C THR A 57 21.68 -15.21 -17.02
N SER A 58 22.40 -15.75 -18.01
CA SER A 58 22.37 -15.19 -19.37
C SER A 58 21.08 -15.68 -20.03
N ALA A 59 20.27 -14.76 -20.55
CA ALA A 59 18.95 -14.93 -21.20
C ALA A 59 17.70 -15.12 -20.28
N PRO A 60 16.68 -14.25 -20.40
CA PRO A 60 15.55 -14.15 -19.47
C PRO A 60 14.68 -15.42 -19.47
N PRO A 61 14.20 -15.92 -18.31
CA PRO A 61 13.32 -17.06 -18.30
C PRO A 61 11.91 -16.64 -18.74
N GLN A 62 11.50 -17.19 -19.87
CA GLN A 62 10.11 -17.34 -20.25
C GLN A 62 9.38 -18.15 -19.16
N SER A 63 8.30 -17.57 -18.64
CA SER A 63 7.11 -18.26 -18.11
C SER A 63 7.32 -19.64 -17.45
N THR A 64 7.38 -19.71 -16.12
CA THR A 64 6.92 -20.82 -15.25
C THR A 64 7.09 -20.32 -13.79
N THR A 65 6.11 -20.27 -12.89
CA THR A 65 5.33 -21.38 -12.33
C THR A 65 4.19 -20.75 -11.52
N ARG A 66 2.94 -21.19 -11.77
CA ARG A 66 1.78 -20.80 -10.96
C ARG A 66 1.83 -21.49 -9.59
N LEU A 67 2.57 -20.93 -8.65
CA LEU A 67 2.40 -21.26 -7.23
C LEU A 67 1.11 -20.60 -6.75
N ARG A 68 0.08 -21.44 -6.53
CA ARG A 68 -1.16 -21.04 -5.85
C ARG A 68 -0.85 -20.74 -4.38
N HIS A 69 -0.32 -19.56 -4.08
CA HIS A 69 -0.27 -19.06 -2.71
C HIS A 69 -1.65 -18.51 -2.33
N ARG A 70 -2.20 -19.07 -1.25
CA ARG A 70 -3.58 -18.91 -0.79
C ARG A 70 -3.81 -17.63 0.05
N LEU A 71 -2.89 -16.66 0.04
CA LEU A 71 -2.92 -15.52 0.97
C LEU A 71 -2.46 -14.25 0.26
N LEU A 72 -3.25 -13.17 0.43
CA LEU A 72 -3.50 -12.08 -0.52
C LEU A 72 -4.32 -12.59 -1.71
N HIS A 73 -5.50 -12.00 -1.93
CA HIS A 73 -6.07 -12.01 -3.27
C HIS A 73 -4.96 -11.64 -4.22
N HIS A 74 -4.53 -12.60 -5.04
CA HIS A 74 -3.78 -12.28 -6.22
C HIS A 74 -4.71 -11.34 -7.00
N PRO A 75 -4.32 -10.08 -7.21
CA PRO A 75 -5.01 -9.31 -8.21
C PRO A 75 -4.97 -10.13 -9.52
N PRO A 76 -5.91 -9.97 -10.46
CA PRO A 76 -5.85 -10.63 -11.76
C PRO A 76 -4.70 -10.10 -12.64
N HIS A 77 -3.60 -9.68 -12.02
CA HIS A 77 -2.51 -8.93 -12.57
C HIS A 77 -1.23 -9.77 -12.53
N PRO A 78 -0.35 -9.65 -13.53
CA PRO A 78 0.91 -10.37 -13.54
C PRO A 78 1.73 -10.02 -12.28
N VAL A 79 1.96 -11.02 -11.42
CA VAL A 79 2.88 -10.88 -10.29
C VAL A 79 4.30 -10.93 -10.81
N VAL A 80 5.04 -9.86 -10.53
CA VAL A 80 6.45 -9.70 -10.89
C VAL A 80 7.32 -10.43 -9.86
N ALA A 81 7.01 -10.27 -8.57
CA ALA A 81 7.66 -10.99 -7.49
C ALA A 81 6.73 -11.16 -6.28
N SER A 82 6.73 -12.35 -5.68
CA SER A 82 6.21 -12.56 -4.32
C SER A 82 7.39 -12.57 -3.36
N VAL A 83 7.52 -11.50 -2.57
CA VAL A 83 8.67 -11.32 -1.66
C VAL A 83 8.39 -12.00 -0.31
N HIS A 84 7.12 -12.04 0.09
CA HIS A 84 6.62 -12.73 1.28
C HIS A 84 5.15 -13.13 1.06
N GLU A 85 4.61 -14.03 1.88
CA GLU A 85 3.17 -14.40 1.87
C GLU A 85 2.21 -13.22 2.08
N ARG A 86 2.72 -12.09 2.54
CA ARG A 86 1.97 -10.85 2.83
C ARG A 86 2.54 -9.63 2.11
N LEU A 87 3.52 -9.81 1.23
CA LEU A 87 4.16 -8.73 0.48
C LEU A 87 4.34 -9.15 -0.98
N VAL A 88 3.60 -8.50 -1.86
CA VAL A 88 3.60 -8.83 -3.29
C VAL A 88 3.97 -7.60 -4.11
N TYR A 89 4.79 -7.81 -5.12
CA TYR A 89 5.11 -6.85 -6.15
C TYR A 89 4.49 -7.31 -7.48
N TYR A 90 3.62 -6.48 -8.06
CA TYR A 90 2.91 -6.80 -9.28
C TYR A 90 2.83 -5.62 -10.24
N THR A 91 2.58 -5.91 -11.51
CA THR A 91 2.32 -4.91 -12.53
C THR A 91 0.86 -4.97 -12.94
N HIS A 92 0.23 -3.82 -13.19
CA HIS A 92 -1.14 -3.74 -13.67
C HIS A 92 -1.22 -2.77 -14.83
N TYR A 93 -1.91 -3.18 -15.89
CA TYR A 93 -2.19 -2.33 -17.04
C TYR A 93 -3.65 -1.88 -17.03
N ASN A 94 -3.87 -0.57 -16.95
CA ASN A 94 -5.19 0.03 -17.09
C ASN A 94 -5.43 0.39 -18.55
N TYR A 95 -6.12 -0.49 -19.28
CA TYR A 95 -6.46 -0.32 -20.70
C TYR A 95 -7.26 0.95 -21.00
N ARG A 96 -8.04 1.47 -20.04
CA ARG A 96 -8.85 2.69 -20.24
C ARG A 96 -7.96 3.93 -20.29
N LEU A 97 -6.97 3.99 -19.41
CA LEU A 97 -6.09 5.14 -19.27
C LEU A 97 -4.76 4.96 -20.04
N GLY A 98 -4.50 3.78 -20.59
CA GLY A 98 -3.19 3.45 -21.19
C GLY A 98 -2.04 3.55 -20.19
N THR A 99 -2.31 3.25 -18.91
CA THR A 99 -1.30 3.39 -17.84
C THR A 99 -0.81 2.03 -17.36
N THR A 100 0.50 1.94 -17.12
CA THR A 100 1.14 0.77 -16.53
C THR A 100 1.56 1.13 -15.11
N SER A 101 0.94 0.54 -14.09
CA SER A 101 1.34 0.70 -12.70
C SER A 101 2.24 -0.45 -12.25
N LEU A 102 3.23 -0.11 -11.42
CA LEU A 102 4.03 -1.06 -10.65
C LEU A 102 3.63 -0.90 -9.19
N THR A 103 3.24 -1.96 -8.51
CA THR A 103 2.64 -1.85 -7.18
C THR A 103 3.22 -2.88 -6.22
N ILE A 104 3.74 -2.37 -5.11
CA ILE A 104 4.07 -3.16 -3.93
C ILE A 104 2.85 -3.10 -3.01
N SER A 105 2.35 -4.26 -2.59
CA SER A 105 1.22 -4.37 -1.66
C SER A 105 1.60 -5.23 -0.47
N GLY A 106 1.40 -4.67 0.74
CA GLY A 106 1.66 -5.33 2.02
C GLY A 106 0.39 -5.53 2.82
N ARG A 107 0.17 -6.73 3.38
CA ARG A 107 -0.94 -7.04 4.30
C ARG A 107 -0.45 -7.04 5.74
N PHE A 108 -1.07 -6.21 6.57
CA PHE A 108 -0.83 -6.07 8.00
C PHE A 108 -2.10 -6.41 8.75
N GLN A 109 -1.97 -7.13 9.86
CA GLN A 109 -3.13 -7.54 10.67
C GLN A 109 -2.88 -7.17 12.12
N HIS A 110 -3.90 -6.59 12.76
CA HIS A 110 -3.88 -6.24 14.18
C HIS A 110 -5.25 -6.55 14.78
N GLY A 111 -5.34 -7.68 15.50
CA GLY A 111 -6.62 -8.27 15.89
C GLY A 111 -7.43 -8.67 14.66
N SER A 112 -8.73 -8.30 14.64
CA SER A 112 -9.63 -8.51 13.52
C SER A 112 -9.44 -7.51 12.37
N ARG A 113 -8.69 -6.43 12.58
CA ARG A 113 -8.48 -5.40 11.56
C ARG A 113 -7.36 -5.81 10.61
N VAL A 114 -7.64 -5.74 9.32
CA VAL A 114 -6.66 -5.95 8.25
C VAL A 114 -6.40 -4.63 7.53
N VAL A 115 -5.12 -4.28 7.36
CA VAL A 115 -4.69 -3.13 6.57
C VAL A 115 -3.90 -3.64 5.38
N VAL A 116 -4.31 -3.26 4.18
CA VAL A 116 -3.52 -3.49 2.96
C VAL A 116 -2.93 -2.16 2.55
N ALA A 117 -1.62 -2.01 2.66
CA ALA A 117 -0.90 -0.83 2.20
C ALA A 117 -0.43 -1.04 0.76
N HIS A 118 -0.52 0.00 -0.06
CA HIS A 118 -0.15 0.00 -1.47
C HIS A 118 0.88 1.11 -1.73
N MET A 119 1.97 0.77 -2.41
CA MET A 119 2.93 1.73 -2.93
C MET A 119 3.00 1.56 -4.45
N LEU A 120 2.65 2.63 -5.18
CA LEU A 120 2.77 2.68 -6.63
C LEU A 120 4.17 3.20 -6.96
N VAL A 121 5.01 2.32 -7.49
CA VAL A 121 6.43 2.55 -7.73
C VAL A 121 6.62 3.43 -8.97
N ALA A 122 7.23 4.59 -8.76
CA ALA A 122 7.56 5.55 -9.81
C ALA A 122 8.63 5.01 -10.77
N HIS A 123 9.72 4.48 -10.22
CA HIS A 123 10.89 4.05 -10.98
C HIS A 123 11.30 2.64 -10.57
N ASP A 124 11.48 1.79 -11.57
CA ASP A 124 12.07 0.45 -11.43
C ASP A 124 13.04 0.30 -12.61
N GLU A 125 14.32 0.11 -12.31
CA GLU A 125 15.38 -0.03 -13.33
C GLU A 125 15.22 -1.32 -14.16
N CYS A 126 14.58 -2.35 -13.60
CA CYS A 126 14.29 -3.60 -14.29
C CYS A 126 13.04 -3.49 -15.18
N LEU A 127 12.14 -2.56 -14.87
CA LEU A 127 10.90 -2.31 -15.61
C LEU A 127 10.77 -0.81 -15.96
N PRO A 128 11.69 -0.31 -16.81
CA PRO A 128 11.72 1.09 -17.19
C PRO A 128 10.42 1.50 -17.91
N LEU A 129 10.07 2.78 -17.78
CA LEU A 129 8.90 3.33 -18.45
C LEU A 129 9.15 3.44 -19.96
N ALA A 130 8.37 2.72 -20.77
CA ALA A 130 8.53 2.71 -22.22
C ALA A 130 8.13 4.06 -22.85
N PRO A 131 8.69 4.42 -24.03
CA PRO A 131 8.22 5.56 -24.81
C PRO A 131 6.71 5.49 -25.07
N GLY A 132 5.99 6.57 -24.77
CA GLY A 132 4.53 6.63 -24.91
C GLY A 132 3.71 6.11 -23.71
N ASP A 133 4.32 5.35 -22.80
CA ASP A 133 3.63 4.86 -21.60
C ASP A 133 3.52 5.93 -20.52
N LEU A 134 2.48 5.78 -19.69
CA LEU A 134 2.23 6.58 -18.50
C LEU A 134 2.34 5.72 -17.25
N ARG A 135 3.06 6.22 -16.22
CA ARG A 135 3.26 5.54 -14.94
C ARG A 135 2.60 6.31 -13.80
N PRO A 136 1.45 5.83 -13.29
CA PRO A 136 0.90 6.30 -12.03
C PRO A 136 1.84 5.94 -10.88
N TYR A 137 2.04 6.86 -9.95
CA TYR A 137 2.82 6.65 -8.74
C TYR A 137 2.19 7.36 -7.55
N GLY A 138 2.61 6.95 -6.35
CA GLY A 138 2.04 7.41 -5.10
C GLY A 138 1.85 6.28 -4.11
N PHE A 139 0.90 6.41 -3.20
CA PHE A 139 0.68 5.44 -2.14
C PHE A 139 -0.75 5.52 -1.60
N GLY A 140 -1.18 4.44 -0.96
CA GLY A 140 -2.48 4.37 -0.33
C GLY A 140 -2.59 3.20 0.62
N TRP A 141 -3.74 3.08 1.26
CA TRP A 141 -4.06 1.95 2.11
C TRP A 141 -5.57 1.69 2.11
N THR A 142 -5.90 0.43 2.33
CA THR A 142 -7.27 -0.01 2.56
C THR A 142 -7.34 -0.65 3.93
N VAL A 143 -8.25 -0.16 4.78
CA VAL A 143 -8.53 -0.73 6.10
C VAL A 143 -9.81 -1.52 6.01
N TYR A 144 -9.75 -2.79 6.40
CA TYR A 144 -10.88 -3.69 6.59
C TYR A 144 -11.06 -3.92 8.08
N GLU A 145 -12.22 -3.52 8.61
CA GLU A 145 -12.55 -3.59 10.02
C GLU A 145 -13.90 -4.29 10.19
N PRO A 146 -13.93 -5.56 10.64
CA PRO A 146 -15.17 -6.22 11.00
C PRO A 146 -15.84 -5.46 12.16
N VAL A 147 -17.06 -4.98 11.95
CA VAL A 147 -17.81 -4.21 12.95
C VAL A 147 -18.99 -4.98 13.53
N SER A 148 -19.48 -6.00 12.82
CA SER A 148 -20.44 -7.00 13.29
C SER A 148 -20.40 -8.24 12.39
N HIS A 149 -21.19 -9.26 12.71
CA HIS A 149 -21.26 -10.48 11.92
C HIS A 149 -21.68 -10.19 10.47
N GLY A 150 -20.83 -10.55 9.51
CA GLY A 150 -21.06 -10.32 8.07
C GLY A 150 -21.01 -8.86 7.63
N ILE A 151 -20.52 -7.94 8.48
CA ILE A 151 -20.36 -6.52 8.13
C ILE A 151 -18.93 -6.09 8.38
N THR A 152 -18.23 -5.80 7.28
CA THR A 152 -16.89 -5.22 7.28
C THR A 152 -16.94 -3.75 6.87
N LEU A 153 -16.50 -2.86 7.76
CA LEU A 153 -16.27 -1.47 7.42
C LEU A 153 -14.97 -1.36 6.61
N VAL A 154 -15.07 -0.78 5.41
CA VAL A 154 -13.93 -0.54 4.53
C VAL A 154 -13.63 0.95 4.43
N ARG A 155 -12.38 1.32 4.73
CA ARG A 155 -11.86 2.68 4.48
C ARG A 155 -10.74 2.60 3.46
N TYR A 156 -10.93 3.28 2.34
CA TYR A 156 -9.95 3.36 1.26
C TYR A 156 -9.34 4.76 1.22
N SER A 157 -8.02 4.85 1.12
CA SER A 157 -7.32 6.12 0.96
C SER A 157 -6.19 5.94 -0.04
N MET A 158 -6.11 6.82 -1.04
CA MET A 158 -5.13 6.73 -2.11
C MET A 158 -4.72 8.13 -2.54
N LEU A 159 -3.40 8.36 -2.59
CA LEU A 159 -2.78 9.51 -3.23
C LEU A 159 -2.11 9.04 -4.51
N GLN A 160 -2.55 9.57 -5.65
CA GLN A 160 -1.88 9.41 -6.93
C GLN A 160 -1.40 10.77 -7.42
N CYS A 161 -0.14 10.84 -7.80
CA CYS A 161 0.44 12.03 -8.42
C CYS A 161 0.15 12.04 -9.92
N THR A 162 0.39 13.18 -10.57
CA THR A 162 0.40 13.28 -12.04
C THR A 162 1.31 12.18 -12.60
N PRO A 163 0.82 11.31 -13.50
CA PRO A 163 1.62 10.19 -14.00
C PRO A 163 2.94 10.64 -14.60
N LEU A 164 3.98 9.84 -14.38
CA LEU A 164 5.24 10.06 -15.08
C LEU A 164 5.09 9.71 -16.56
N THR A 165 5.73 10.50 -17.39
CA THR A 165 5.97 10.21 -18.80
C THR A 165 7.39 9.71 -18.97
N SER A 166 7.65 8.91 -20.00
CA SER A 166 9.01 8.46 -20.34
C SER A 166 9.98 9.60 -20.64
N GLN A 167 9.46 10.77 -21.01
CA GLN A 167 10.23 11.99 -21.27
C GLN A 167 10.47 12.85 -20.01
N GLY A 168 9.99 12.41 -18.83
CA GLY A 168 10.08 13.19 -17.58
C GLY A 168 9.30 14.51 -17.61
N THR A 169 8.43 14.70 -18.60
CA THR A 169 7.65 15.92 -18.78
C THR A 169 6.39 15.87 -17.93
N VAL A 170 6.10 16.96 -17.23
CA VAL A 170 4.85 17.15 -16.47
C VAL A 170 3.70 17.33 -17.44
N MET A 171 2.66 16.50 -17.32
CA MET A 171 1.46 16.62 -18.15
C MET A 171 0.76 17.96 -17.91
N THR A 172 0.33 18.60 -18.98
CA THR A 172 -0.54 19.78 -18.93
C THR A 172 -1.93 19.42 -18.43
N LEU A 173 -2.68 20.42 -17.94
CA LEU A 173 -4.06 20.20 -17.47
C LEU A 173 -4.97 19.59 -18.55
N ASN A 174 -4.80 19.99 -19.82
CA ASN A 174 -5.55 19.41 -20.94
C ASN A 174 -5.18 17.94 -21.20
N GLU A 175 -3.91 17.57 -21.06
CA GLU A 175 -3.48 16.18 -21.20
C GLU A 175 -4.02 15.31 -20.06
N ILE A 176 -4.07 15.84 -18.84
CA ILE A 176 -4.68 15.17 -17.68
C ILE A 176 -6.18 14.96 -17.93
N GLY A 177 -6.90 15.96 -18.43
CA GLY A 177 -8.32 15.79 -18.74
C GLY A 177 -8.57 14.76 -19.84
N ARG A 178 -7.77 14.78 -20.92
CA ARG A 178 -7.85 13.76 -21.97
C ARG A 178 -7.56 12.36 -21.47
N LEU A 179 -6.65 12.19 -20.50
CA LEU A 179 -6.38 10.91 -19.86
C LEU A 179 -7.66 10.30 -19.28
N PHE A 180 -8.52 11.12 -18.66
CA PHE A 180 -9.80 10.67 -18.09
C PHE A 180 -10.96 10.70 -19.09
N GLY A 181 -10.69 10.94 -20.38
CA GLY A 181 -11.69 10.95 -21.45
C GLY A 181 -12.46 12.26 -21.61
N LEU A 182 -11.97 13.36 -21.01
CA LEU A 182 -12.57 14.68 -21.18
C LEU A 182 -12.08 15.36 -22.46
N PRO A 183 -12.92 16.18 -23.13
CA PRO A 183 -12.48 17.03 -24.23
C PRO A 183 -11.48 18.08 -23.72
N SER A 184 -10.66 18.63 -24.61
CA SER A 184 -9.78 19.75 -24.28
C SER A 184 -10.59 20.91 -23.70
N ARG A 185 -10.05 21.58 -22.67
CA ARG A 185 -10.72 22.70 -22.01
C ARG A 185 -11.13 23.76 -23.01
N GLY A 186 -12.40 24.17 -22.95
CA GLY A 186 -12.95 25.25 -23.74
C GLY A 186 -12.72 26.61 -23.10
N ALA A 187 -13.74 27.47 -23.17
CA ALA A 187 -13.73 28.79 -22.54
C ALA A 187 -14.05 28.76 -21.02
N GLU A 188 -14.29 27.58 -20.43
CA GLU A 188 -14.57 27.46 -19.00
C GLU A 188 -13.34 27.78 -18.12
N SER A 189 -13.61 28.03 -16.84
CA SER A 189 -12.57 28.30 -15.85
C SER A 189 -11.69 27.07 -15.62
N ALA A 190 -10.47 27.29 -15.12
CA ALA A 190 -9.58 26.20 -14.74
C ALA A 190 -10.19 25.31 -13.65
N ASP A 191 -10.82 25.92 -12.66
CA ASP A 191 -11.38 25.22 -11.50
C ASP A 191 -12.52 24.28 -11.91
N THR A 192 -13.45 24.75 -12.76
CA THR A 192 -14.53 23.90 -13.28
C THR A 192 -14.00 22.70 -14.05
N TYR A 193 -12.93 22.87 -14.80
CA TYR A 193 -12.30 21.77 -15.52
C TYR A 193 -11.57 20.80 -14.58
N VAL A 194 -10.93 21.30 -13.52
CA VAL A 194 -10.33 20.46 -12.47
C VAL A 194 -11.40 19.64 -11.74
N ASP A 195 -12.55 20.22 -11.43
CA ASP A 195 -13.67 19.49 -10.81
C ASP A 195 -14.20 18.38 -11.72
N ALA A 196 -14.31 18.64 -13.03
CA ALA A 196 -14.69 17.62 -14.00
C ALA A 196 -13.67 16.47 -14.07
N ILE A 197 -12.36 16.79 -14.04
CA ILE A 197 -11.29 15.79 -13.96
C ILE A 197 -11.41 14.97 -12.68
N ALA A 198 -11.64 15.61 -11.54
CA ALA A 198 -11.76 14.95 -10.25
C ALA A 198 -12.94 13.96 -10.23
N ALA A 199 -14.10 14.36 -10.75
CA ALA A 199 -15.27 13.49 -10.87
C ALA A 199 -14.98 12.27 -11.78
N ALA A 200 -14.34 12.49 -12.93
CA ALA A 200 -13.96 11.40 -13.84
C ALA A 200 -12.91 10.45 -13.22
N ALA A 201 -11.98 10.99 -12.44
CA ALA A 201 -10.98 10.22 -11.70
C ALA A 201 -11.62 9.36 -10.60
N GLU A 202 -12.59 9.90 -9.87
CA GLU A 202 -13.36 9.16 -8.86
C GLU A 202 -14.17 8.01 -9.49
N GLU A 203 -14.83 8.27 -10.63
CA GLU A 203 -15.54 7.21 -11.35
C GLU A 203 -14.59 6.08 -11.79
N ASN A 204 -13.41 6.45 -12.31
CA ASN A 204 -12.38 5.48 -12.67
C ASN A 204 -11.86 4.70 -11.46
N LEU A 205 -11.70 5.34 -10.31
CA LEU A 205 -11.32 4.70 -9.06
C LEU A 205 -12.36 3.66 -8.66
N VAL A 206 -13.64 4.04 -8.60
CA VAL A 206 -14.75 3.14 -8.23
C VAL A 206 -14.78 1.92 -9.16
N ARG A 207 -14.67 2.14 -10.47
CA ARG A 207 -14.72 1.06 -11.47
C ARG A 207 -13.54 0.09 -11.37
N THR A 208 -12.33 0.61 -11.15
CA THR A 208 -11.10 -0.17 -11.23
C THR A 208 -10.74 -0.83 -9.90
N HIS A 209 -10.95 -0.15 -8.77
CA HIS A 209 -10.47 -0.60 -7.46
C HIS A 209 -11.55 -1.28 -6.61
N MET A 210 -12.81 -0.84 -6.67
CA MET A 210 -13.87 -1.41 -5.81
C MET A 210 -14.14 -2.90 -6.04
N PRO A 211 -14.04 -3.47 -7.26
CA PRO A 211 -14.17 -4.91 -7.44
C PRO A 211 -13.11 -5.71 -6.66
N ALA A 212 -11.86 -5.24 -6.64
CA ALA A 212 -10.78 -5.90 -5.90
C ALA A 212 -10.99 -5.80 -4.38
N ILE A 213 -11.44 -4.63 -3.90
CA ILE A 213 -11.78 -4.41 -2.49
C ILE A 213 -12.93 -5.32 -2.03
N ARG A 214 -14.00 -5.41 -2.83
CA ARG A 214 -15.13 -6.30 -2.55
C ARG A 214 -14.72 -7.77 -2.57
N GLY A 215 -13.92 -8.17 -3.55
CA GLY A 215 -13.33 -9.50 -3.59
C GLY A 215 -12.62 -9.82 -2.28
N PHE A 216 -11.74 -8.92 -1.83
CA PHE A 216 -10.98 -9.06 -0.59
C PHE A 216 -11.83 -9.24 0.66
N CYS A 217 -12.95 -8.53 0.76
CA CYS A 217 -13.89 -8.73 1.87
C CYS A 217 -14.43 -10.16 1.91
N LEU A 218 -14.81 -10.71 0.75
CA LEU A 218 -15.38 -12.05 0.66
C LEU A 218 -14.39 -13.16 1.06
N ASP A 219 -13.10 -13.02 0.74
CA ASP A 219 -12.13 -14.04 1.15
C ASP A 219 -11.70 -13.89 2.62
N LEU A 220 -11.77 -12.68 3.20
CA LEU A 220 -11.64 -12.53 4.65
C LEU A 220 -12.77 -13.28 5.38
N GLU A 221 -14.01 -13.12 4.93
CA GLU A 221 -15.17 -13.80 5.53
C GLU A 221 -15.06 -15.33 5.43
N LYS A 222 -14.59 -15.88 4.30
CA LYS A 222 -14.36 -17.32 4.16
C LYS A 222 -13.27 -17.83 5.09
N SER A 223 -12.19 -17.06 5.25
CA SER A 223 -11.07 -17.44 6.11
C SER A 223 -11.50 -17.53 7.58
N ASP A 224 -12.35 -16.61 8.03
CA ASP A 224 -12.92 -16.63 9.40
C ASP A 224 -13.87 -17.83 9.63
N VAL A 225 -14.57 -18.29 8.59
CA VAL A 225 -15.46 -19.47 8.67
C VAL A 225 -14.65 -20.77 8.71
N ASP A 226 -13.60 -20.88 7.91
CA ASP A 226 -12.71 -22.05 7.87
C ASP A 226 -11.91 -22.21 9.19
N GLU A 227 -11.54 -21.10 9.86
CA GLU A 227 -10.88 -21.16 11.18
C GLU A 227 -11.84 -21.57 12.31
N ASN A 228 -13.14 -21.26 12.21
CA ASN A 228 -14.14 -21.58 13.23
C ASN A 228 -14.86 -22.94 13.03
N SER A 229 -14.62 -23.64 11.92
CA SER A 229 -15.23 -24.95 11.62
C SER A 229 -14.29 -26.14 11.86
N GLY A 230 -13.13 -25.88 12.47
CA GLY A 230 -12.11 -26.88 12.81
C GLY A 230 -12.17 -27.44 14.24
N ASP A 231 -13.21 -27.12 15.03
CA ASP A 231 -13.46 -27.67 16.37
C ASP A 231 -14.53 -28.76 16.38
#